data_AF-A0A920VRF7-F1
#
_entry.id   AF-A0A920VRF7-F1
#
_cell.length_a   1.000
_cell.length_b   1.000
_cell.length_c   1.000
_cell.angle_alpha   90.00
_cell.angle_beta   90.00
_cell.angle_gamma   90.00
#
_symmetry.space_group_name_H-M   'P 1'
#
loop_
_entity.id
_entity.type
_entity.pdbx_description
1 polymer ?
#
loop_
_entity_poly.entity_id
_entity_poly.type
_entity_poly.pdbx_seq_one_letter_code
_entity_poly.pdbx_strand_id
1 'polypeptide(L)'
;MAYLISGYEKGIGQYFIQIFDTTLAGGMGQNPGLCIFAETCGDAMIIEHNGDVYSCDHYVYPEYNLGNVADTTIREMAESPKQRKFGTDKRDTLPGVLSKM
;
A
#
# COMPACT_ATOMS: atom_id res chain seq x y z
N MET A 1 -9.05 -42.68 -18.53
CA MET A 1 -9.80 -41.75 -17.65
C MET A 1 -8.98 -40.48 -17.55
N ALA A 2 -9.45 -39.45 -18.28
CA ALA A 2 -9.04 -38.03 -18.30
C ALA A 2 -7.51 -37.72 -18.35
N TYR A 3 -6.86 -37.22 -19.40
CA TYR A 3 -7.20 -36.17 -20.38
C TYR A 3 -8.05 -35.03 -19.77
N LEU A 4 -7.51 -33.80 -19.74
CA LEU A 4 -7.88 -32.61 -18.95
C LEU A 4 -7.01 -32.59 -17.67
N ILE A 5 -5.85 -31.93 -17.60
CA ILE A 5 -5.63 -30.48 -17.71
C ILE A 5 -4.20 -30.27 -18.26
N SER A 6 -4.05 -30.17 -19.59
CA SER A 6 -2.79 -29.75 -20.24
C SER A 6 -2.83 -28.26 -20.64
N GLY A 7 -3.82 -27.51 -20.16
CA GLY A 7 -4.05 -26.10 -20.53
C GLY A 7 -3.69 -25.07 -19.44
N TYR A 8 -3.34 -25.50 -18.23
CA TYR A 8 -3.13 -24.60 -17.09
C TYR A 8 -1.90 -23.68 -17.29
N GLU A 9 -0.86 -24.19 -17.93
CA GLU A 9 0.40 -23.44 -18.09
C GLU A 9 0.42 -22.46 -19.27
N LYS A 10 -0.56 -22.52 -20.20
CA LYS A 10 -0.49 -21.71 -21.43
C LYS A 10 -1.11 -20.32 -21.34
N GLY A 11 -1.88 -20.01 -20.30
CA GLY A 11 -2.66 -18.75 -20.22
C GLY A 11 -2.43 -17.88 -18.99
N ILE A 12 -1.70 -18.37 -17.97
CA ILE A 12 -1.46 -17.62 -16.74
C ILE A 12 -0.33 -16.60 -16.98
N GLY A 13 -0.54 -15.35 -16.57
CA GLY A 13 0.48 -14.30 -16.65
C GLY A 13 0.69 -13.68 -18.04
N GLN A 14 -0.27 -13.81 -18.97
CA GLN A 14 -0.22 -13.08 -20.23
C GLN A 14 -0.72 -11.64 -20.11
N TYR A 15 -1.69 -11.42 -19.22
CA TYR A 15 -2.28 -10.12 -18.91
C TYR A 15 -2.30 -9.93 -17.41
N PHE A 16 -1.83 -8.77 -16.96
CA PHE A 16 -1.86 -8.37 -15.56
C PHE A 16 -2.70 -7.10 -15.47
N ILE A 17 -3.84 -7.23 -14.81
CA ILE A 17 -4.74 -6.10 -14.60
C ILE A 17 -4.73 -5.87 -13.09
N GLN A 18 -4.01 -4.82 -12.68
CA GLN A 18 -3.70 -4.52 -11.28
C GLN A 18 -4.92 -4.61 -10.35
N ILE A 19 -6.10 -4.15 -10.79
CA ILE A 19 -7.31 -4.21 -9.97
C ILE A 19 -7.80 -5.64 -9.72
N PHE A 20 -7.70 -6.54 -10.70
CA PHE A 20 -8.06 -7.95 -10.53
C PHE A 20 -7.04 -8.65 -9.63
N ASP A 21 -5.75 -8.40 -9.86
CA ASP A 21 -4.67 -9.01 -9.08
C ASP A 21 -4.76 -8.59 -7.60
N THR A 22 -4.99 -7.31 -7.33
CA THR A 22 -5.09 -6.76 -5.97
C THR A 22 -6.38 -7.21 -5.27
N THR A 23 -7.50 -7.33 -6.00
CA THR A 23 -8.76 -7.85 -5.46
C THR A 23 -8.64 -9.32 -5.11
N LEU A 24 -8.01 -10.12 -5.98
CA LEU A 24 -7.75 -11.54 -5.74
C LEU A 24 -6.85 -11.72 -4.50
N ALA A 25 -5.75 -10.96 -4.40
CA ALA A 25 -4.87 -11.01 -3.25
C ALA A 25 -5.64 -10.73 -1.94
N GLY A 26 -6.41 -9.65 -1.89
CA GLY A 26 -7.24 -9.31 -0.73
C GLY A 26 -8.28 -10.39 -0.40
N GLY A 27 -8.97 -10.93 -1.41
CA GLY A 27 -9.92 -12.03 -1.23
C GLY A 27 -9.28 -13.34 -0.73
N MET A 28 -7.99 -13.55 -0.99
CA MET A 28 -7.20 -14.68 -0.49
C MET A 28 -6.51 -14.38 0.86
N GLY A 29 -6.79 -13.24 1.49
CA GLY A 29 -6.13 -12.80 2.72
C GLY A 29 -4.64 -12.51 2.55
N GLN A 30 -4.16 -12.34 1.31
CA GLN A 30 -2.81 -11.89 1.01
C GLN A 30 -2.77 -10.35 0.98
N ASN A 31 -1.59 -9.77 1.21
CA ASN A 31 -1.44 -8.32 1.14
C ASN A 31 -1.64 -7.85 -0.32
N PRO A 32 -2.64 -7.00 -0.60
CA PRO A 32 -2.86 -6.48 -1.94
C PRO A 32 -1.69 -5.62 -2.41
N GLY A 33 -1.33 -5.70 -3.68
CA GLY A 33 -0.21 -4.93 -4.25
C GLY A 33 -0.42 -3.42 -4.32
N LEU A 34 -1.60 -2.93 -3.91
CA LEU A 34 -1.94 -1.52 -3.81
C LEU A 34 -2.45 -1.21 -2.40
N CYS A 35 -1.84 -0.21 -1.76
CA CYS A 35 -2.14 0.15 -0.38
C CYS A 35 -3.60 0.58 -0.15
N ILE A 36 -4.31 1.04 -1.19
CA ILE A 36 -5.73 1.40 -1.07
C ILE A 36 -6.64 0.19 -0.82
N PHE A 37 -6.21 -1.02 -1.19
CA PHE A 37 -6.95 -2.26 -0.92
C PHE A 37 -6.42 -3.02 0.31
N ALA A 38 -5.24 -2.67 0.81
CA ALA A 38 -4.68 -3.26 2.04
C ALA A 38 -5.38 -2.76 3.32
N GLU A 39 -5.23 -3.46 4.44
CA GLU A 39 -5.81 -3.03 5.73
C GLU A 39 -5.17 -1.72 6.25
N THR A 40 -3.85 -1.62 6.13
CA THR A 40 -3.06 -0.43 6.50
C THR A 40 -2.36 0.18 5.28
N CYS A 41 -1.85 1.40 5.40
CA CYS A 41 -1.02 2.05 4.40
C CYS A 41 0.31 2.55 5.02
N GLY A 42 1.02 3.47 4.34
CA GLY A 42 2.19 4.15 4.90
C GLY A 42 3.56 3.67 4.38
N ASP A 43 3.62 2.62 3.58
CA ASP A 43 4.91 2.13 3.05
C ASP A 43 5.39 2.90 1.81
N ALA A 44 4.47 3.59 1.12
CA ALA A 44 4.73 4.32 -0.12
C ALA A 44 4.87 5.84 0.12
N MET A 45 5.93 6.23 0.83
CA MET A 45 6.31 7.65 0.98
C MET A 45 6.76 8.24 -0.35
N ILE A 46 6.65 9.56 -0.49
CA ILE A 46 7.18 10.30 -1.64
C ILE A 46 8.22 11.31 -1.22
N ILE A 47 9.08 11.68 -2.17
CA ILE A 47 10.12 12.69 -2.02
C ILE A 47 9.87 13.74 -3.10
N GLU A 48 9.67 14.98 -2.69
CA GLU A 48 9.55 16.13 -3.58
C GLU A 48 10.93 16.59 -4.09
N HIS A 49 10.92 17.40 -5.15
CA HIS A 49 12.16 17.85 -5.80
C HIS A 49 13.10 18.68 -4.89
N ASN A 50 12.58 19.25 -3.81
CA ASN A 50 13.32 20.00 -2.80
C ASN A 50 13.89 19.11 -1.68
N GLY A 51 13.64 17.80 -1.74
CA GLY A 51 14.07 16.81 -0.75
C GLY A 51 13.06 16.57 0.38
N ASP A 52 11.94 17.29 0.43
CA ASP A 52 10.92 17.05 1.44
C ASP A 52 10.25 15.70 1.24
N VAL A 53 10.04 14.98 2.32
CA VAL A 53 9.41 13.65 2.32
C VAL A 53 8.02 13.75 2.91
N TYR A 54 7.04 13.18 2.23
CA TYR A 54 5.64 13.14 2.69
C TYR A 54 5.16 11.71 2.84
N SER A 55 4.15 11.53 3.69
CA SER A 55 3.60 10.22 4.03
C SER A 55 3.07 9.40 2.83
N CYS A 56 2.57 10.06 1.78
CA CYS A 56 2.01 9.47 0.56
C CYS A 56 1.82 10.57 -0.52
N ASP A 57 1.82 10.20 -1.79
CA ASP A 57 1.51 11.06 -2.95
C ASP A 57 0.12 11.71 -2.88
N HIS A 58 -0.83 11.07 -2.20
CA HIS A 58 -2.16 11.63 -1.96
C HIS A 58 -2.23 12.60 -0.77
N TYR A 59 -1.14 12.75 -0.02
CA TYR A 59 -1.06 13.50 1.24
C TYR A 59 0.14 14.47 1.25
N VAL A 60 0.33 15.22 0.17
CA VAL A 60 1.40 16.23 0.06
C VAL A 60 0.95 17.58 0.65
N TYR A 61 0.66 17.57 1.96
CA TYR A 61 0.30 18.77 2.73
C TYR A 61 1.23 18.92 3.95
N PRO A 62 1.41 20.14 4.49
CA PRO A 62 2.35 20.38 5.60
C PRO A 62 2.17 19.45 6.80
N GLU A 63 0.93 19.07 7.11
CA GLU A 63 0.60 18.19 8.24
C GLU A 63 1.19 16.78 8.07
N TYR A 64 1.47 16.36 6.83
CA TYR A 64 2.00 15.03 6.46
C TYR A 64 3.48 15.06 6.02
N ASN A 65 4.16 16.21 6.11
CA ASN A 65 5.60 16.30 5.88
C ASN A 65 6.37 15.57 7.01
N LEU A 66 7.28 14.67 6.68
CA LEU A 66 8.07 13.85 7.59
C LEU A 66 9.47 14.41 7.87
N GLY A 67 9.94 15.35 7.04
CA GLY A 67 11.28 15.94 7.09
C GLY A 67 11.87 16.12 5.69
N ASN A 68 13.16 16.41 5.64
CA ASN A 68 13.92 16.55 4.39
C ASN A 68 15.05 15.50 4.36
N VAL A 69 15.26 14.86 3.20
CA VAL A 69 16.30 13.83 3.03
C VAL A 69 17.73 14.33 3.19
N ALA A 70 17.95 15.66 3.13
CA ALA A 70 19.25 16.26 3.41
C ALA A 70 19.61 16.20 4.91
N ASP A 71 18.61 16.17 5.80
CA ASP A 71 18.79 16.30 7.24
C ASP A 71 18.47 15.01 8.00
N THR A 72 17.56 14.18 7.49
CA THR A 72 17.08 12.95 8.13
C THR A 72 17.09 11.79 7.15
N THR A 73 17.49 10.60 7.60
CA THR A 73 17.51 9.44 6.71
C THR A 73 16.10 8.97 6.37
N ILE A 74 15.90 8.42 5.17
CA ILE A 74 14.61 7.84 4.76
C ILE A 74 14.14 6.78 5.76
N ARG A 75 15.06 5.98 6.31
CA ARG A 75 14.72 4.96 7.30
C ARG A 75 14.14 5.55 8.57
N GLU A 76 14.75 6.61 9.10
CA GLU A 76 14.24 7.30 10.29
C GLU A 76 12.85 7.90 10.04
N MET A 77 12.62 8.49 8.87
CA MET A 77 11.30 9.01 8.48
C MET A 77 10.27 7.89 8.31
N ALA A 78 10.63 6.78 7.65
CA ALA A 78 9.78 5.60 7.45
C ALA A 78 9.38 4.95 8.77
N GLU A 79 10.32 4.84 9.71
CA GLU A 79 10.12 4.23 11.02
C GLU A 79 9.58 5.21 12.07
N SER A 80 9.36 6.48 11.70
CA SER A 80 8.92 7.53 12.61
C SER A 80 7.54 7.21 13.21
N PRO A 81 7.28 7.62 14.47
CA PRO A 81 5.95 7.47 15.07
C PRO A 81 4.85 8.13 14.23
N LYS A 82 5.17 9.26 13.59
CA LYS A 82 4.26 9.99 12.70
C LYS A 82 3.86 9.12 11.49
N GLN A 83 4.83 8.51 10.81
CA GLN A 83 4.55 7.68 9.63
C GLN A 83 3.84 6.38 9.98
N ARG A 84 4.24 5.72 11.08
CA ARG A 84 3.53 4.53 11.58
C ARG A 84 2.08 4.83 11.91
N LYS A 85 1.81 5.94 12.59
CA LYS A 85 0.44 6.36 12.91
C LYS A 85 -0.37 6.64 11.65
N PHE A 86 0.18 7.39 10.69
CA PHE A 86 -0.47 7.63 9.41
C PHE A 86 -0.89 6.32 8.73
N GLY A 87 0.00 5.32 8.74
CA GLY A 87 -0.27 4.02 8.13
C GLY A 87 -1.39 3.23 8.82
N THR A 88 -1.41 3.21 10.16
CA THR A 88 -2.44 2.47 10.92
C THR A 88 -3.78 3.21 11.00
N ASP A 89 -3.78 4.54 10.88
CA ASP A 89 -5.01 5.35 10.91
C ASP A 89 -6.01 4.91 9.84
N LYS A 90 -5.56 4.39 8.69
CA LYS A 90 -6.44 3.83 7.66
C LYS A 90 -7.40 2.78 8.24
N ARG A 91 -6.91 1.91 9.12
CA ARG A 91 -7.71 0.89 9.80
C ARG A 91 -8.37 1.47 11.04
N ASP A 92 -7.59 2.17 11.87
CA ASP A 92 -7.98 2.54 13.23
C ASP A 92 -9.03 3.66 13.28
N THR A 93 -9.16 4.45 12.21
CA THR A 93 -10.10 5.59 12.14
C THR A 93 -11.35 5.31 11.29
N LEU A 94 -11.54 4.06 10.85
CA LEU A 94 -12.75 3.68 10.11
C LEU A 94 -14.01 3.95 10.93
N PRO A 95 -15.09 4.46 10.31
CA PRO A 95 -16.39 4.51 10.95
C PRO A 95 -16.78 3.13 11.48
N GLY A 96 -17.43 3.07 12.65
CA GLY A 96 -17.75 1.78 13.31
C GLY A 96 -18.64 0.83 12.50
N VAL A 97 -19.28 1.31 11.43
CA VAL A 97 -20.02 0.48 10.46
C VAL A 97 -19.10 -0.29 9.50
N LEU A 98 -17.84 0.11 9.36
CA LEU A 98 -16.82 -0.48 8.49
C LEU A 98 -15.73 -1.24 9.26
N SER A 99 -15.62 -1.09 10.58
CA SER A 99 -14.56 -1.71 11.41
C SER A 99 -14.76 -3.21 11.70
N LYS A 100 -15.71 -3.87 11.02
CA LYS A 100 -16.06 -5.29 11.21
C LYS A 100 -15.86 -6.16 9.97
N MET A 101 -15.24 -5.62 8.92
CA MET A 101 -14.82 -6.39 7.74
C MET A 101 -13.46 -7.03 7.97
#